data_AF-A0A1I8ET99-F1
#
_entry.id   AF-A0A1I8ET99-F1
#
_cell.length_a   1.000
_cell.length_b   1.000
_cell.length_c   1.000
_cell.angle_alpha   90.00
_cell.angle_beta   90.00
_cell.angle_gamma   90.00
#
_symmetry.space_group_name_H-M   'P 1'
#
loop_
_entity.id
_entity.type
_entity.pdbx_description
1 polymer ?
#
loop_
_entity_poly.entity_id
_entity_poly.type
_entity_poly.pdbx_seq_one_letter_code
_entity_poly.pdbx_strand_id
1 'polypeptide(L)'
;MSTMNNALPNSQGDHYSCSDEVVPESLQGESTAELMADLSLREKEKNLSALYLNERQSVLEKFISWTDQDQVDFVKTLIRSMCHDQHGQIDAFLKPILQRDFIAFLPDRLARYVLSFLDARWLNSSEKVSRTWRRIISHGKLWRRLIERNVQTDPVWKGVVDKRGW
;
A
#
# COMPACT_ATOMS: atom_id res chain seq x y z
N MET A 1 -71.37 18.82 8.00
CA MET A 1 -71.42 20.16 7.37
C MET A 1 -69.97 20.60 7.21
N SER A 2 -69.34 20.23 6.11
CA SER A 2 -69.19 21.08 4.91
C SER A 2 -68.34 22.32 5.21
N THR A 3 -67.02 22.18 5.04
CA THR A 3 -66.12 23.30 4.77
C THR A 3 -65.68 23.19 3.32
N MET A 4 -66.23 24.08 2.49
CA MET A 4 -65.76 24.36 1.14
C MET A 4 -64.86 25.60 1.16
N ASN A 5 -63.82 25.55 0.32
CA ASN A 5 -63.20 26.61 -0.50
C ASN A 5 -61.67 26.65 -0.35
N ASN A 6 -60.92 26.02 -1.26
CA ASN A 6 -60.51 26.45 -2.61
C ASN A 6 -59.51 27.62 -2.65
N ALA A 7 -58.23 27.29 -2.89
CA ALA A 7 -57.33 28.00 -3.80
C ALA A 7 -56.14 27.07 -4.19
N LEU A 8 -55.97 26.84 -5.49
CA LEU A 8 -54.87 26.15 -6.21
C LEU A 8 -53.71 27.16 -6.52
N PRO A 9 -52.55 26.81 -7.14
CA PRO A 9 -51.94 25.49 -7.44
C PRO A 9 -50.39 25.41 -7.24
N ASN A 10 -49.86 24.21 -7.52
CA ASN A 10 -48.55 23.88 -8.14
C ASN A 10 -47.22 24.15 -7.40
N SER A 11 -46.55 23.07 -7.01
CA SER A 11 -45.18 22.80 -7.49
C SER A 11 -44.89 21.30 -7.42
N GLN A 12 -44.71 20.69 -8.60
CA GLN A 12 -43.97 19.44 -8.77
C GLN A 12 -42.52 19.66 -8.30
N GLY A 13 -41.92 18.61 -7.77
CA GLY A 13 -40.55 18.58 -7.26
C GLY A 13 -40.22 17.17 -6.83
N ASP A 14 -39.73 16.41 -7.81
CA ASP A 14 -39.67 14.96 -7.83
C ASP A 14 -38.77 14.32 -6.77
N HIS A 15 -39.21 13.13 -6.39
CA HIS A 15 -38.57 12.15 -5.53
C HIS A 15 -37.30 11.62 -6.23
N TYR A 16 -36.13 12.20 -5.95
CA TYR A 16 -34.86 11.67 -6.45
C TYR A 16 -34.45 10.43 -5.66
N SER A 17 -34.82 9.27 -6.19
CA SER A 17 -34.23 7.97 -5.89
C SER A 17 -32.83 7.93 -6.51
N CYS A 18 -31.79 7.71 -5.70
CA CYS A 18 -30.43 7.52 -6.18
C CYS A 18 -30.34 6.13 -6.81
N SER A 19 -30.37 6.06 -8.13
CA SER A 19 -30.12 4.84 -8.89
C SER A 19 -28.63 4.51 -8.86
N ASP A 20 -28.30 3.28 -8.47
CA ASP A 20 -26.96 2.70 -8.62
C ASP A 20 -26.56 2.69 -10.10
N GLU A 21 -25.81 3.69 -10.54
CA GLU A 21 -25.07 3.61 -11.79
C GLU A 21 -23.86 2.68 -11.60
N VAL A 22 -23.96 1.50 -12.20
CA VAL A 22 -22.83 0.57 -12.37
C VAL A 22 -21.80 1.24 -13.28
N VAL A 23 -20.74 1.76 -12.68
CA VAL A 23 -19.57 2.30 -13.40
C VAL A 23 -18.86 1.15 -14.12
N PRO A 24 -18.63 1.23 -15.45
CA PRO A 24 -17.88 0.21 -16.17
C PRO A 24 -16.45 0.08 -15.64
N GLU A 25 -16.10 -1.13 -15.21
CA GLU A 25 -14.80 -1.56 -14.73
C GLU A 25 -13.78 -1.61 -15.88
N SER A 26 -13.26 -0.46 -16.31
CA SER A 26 -12.31 -0.45 -17.44
C SER A 26 -11.22 0.63 -17.41
N LEU A 27 -10.86 1.21 -16.27
CA LEU A 27 -9.73 2.19 -16.20
C LEU A 27 -8.90 2.15 -14.89
N GLN A 28 -8.85 1.02 -14.18
CA GLN A 28 -7.70 0.78 -13.30
C GLN A 28 -6.57 0.25 -14.18
N GLY A 29 -5.72 1.16 -14.65
CA GLY A 29 -4.47 0.77 -15.30
C GLY A 29 -3.71 -0.13 -14.33
N GLU A 30 -3.38 -1.35 -14.78
CA GLU A 30 -2.58 -2.30 -14.03
C GLU A 30 -1.41 -1.58 -13.38
N SER A 31 -1.21 -1.79 -12.08
CA SER A 31 -0.16 -1.10 -11.35
C SER A 31 1.16 -1.37 -12.06
N THR A 32 2.01 -0.35 -12.23
CA THR A 32 3.34 -0.56 -12.82
C THR A 32 4.13 -1.63 -12.04
N ALA A 33 3.82 -1.82 -10.75
CA ALA A 33 4.35 -2.91 -9.95
C ALA A 33 3.83 -4.31 -10.37
N GLU A 34 2.55 -4.42 -10.72
CA GLU A 34 1.95 -5.67 -11.25
C GLU A 34 2.52 -6.02 -12.61
N LEU A 35 2.64 -5.03 -13.51
CA LEU A 35 3.28 -5.20 -14.81
C LEU A 35 4.74 -5.66 -14.69
N MET A 36 5.52 -5.06 -13.77
CA MET A 36 6.90 -5.48 -13.50
C MET A 36 6.98 -6.89 -12.90
N ALA A 37 6.03 -7.28 -12.05
CA ALA A 37 5.95 -8.62 -11.49
C ALA A 37 5.63 -9.65 -12.59
N ASP A 38 4.66 -9.36 -13.46
CA ASP A 38 4.26 -10.25 -14.56
C ASP A 38 5.39 -10.42 -15.59
N LEU A 39 6.08 -9.34 -15.95
CA LEU A 39 7.27 -9.40 -16.80
C LEU A 39 8.40 -10.25 -16.18
N SER A 40 8.64 -10.10 -14.87
CA SER A 40 9.65 -10.90 -14.17
C SER A 40 9.28 -12.38 -14.08
N LEU A 41 7.99 -12.72 -13.99
CA LEU A 41 7.51 -14.10 -14.02
C LEU A 41 7.74 -14.71 -15.40
N ARG A 42 7.33 -14.02 -16.46
CA ARG A 42 7.49 -14.47 -17.87
C ARG A 42 8.94 -14.61 -18.31
N GLU A 43 9.85 -13.76 -17.83
CA GLU A 43 11.28 -13.87 -18.16
C GLU A 43 11.91 -15.11 -17.53
N LYS A 44 11.49 -15.47 -16.31
CA LYS A 44 11.92 -16.71 -15.63
C LYS A 44 11.33 -17.97 -16.26
N GLU A 45 10.17 -17.89 -16.90
CA GLU A 45 9.54 -19.03 -17.59
C GLU A 45 10.39 -19.60 -18.73
N LYS A 46 11.22 -18.78 -19.38
CA LYS A 46 12.12 -19.23 -20.47
C LYS A 46 13.19 -20.22 -20.03
N ASN A 47 13.49 -20.30 -18.73
CA ASN A 47 14.50 -21.21 -18.18
C ASN A 47 13.88 -22.52 -17.64
N LEU A 48 12.57 -22.73 -17.79
CA LEU A 48 11.85 -23.87 -17.23
C LEU A 48 11.67 -24.99 -18.27
N SER A 49 11.60 -26.23 -17.80
CA SER A 49 11.45 -27.38 -18.70
C SER A 49 10.06 -27.39 -19.36
N ALA A 50 9.99 -27.82 -20.62
CA ALA A 50 8.72 -27.92 -21.35
C ALA A 50 7.72 -28.88 -20.68
N LEU A 51 8.24 -29.96 -20.06
CA LEU A 51 7.43 -30.91 -19.28
C LEU A 51 6.78 -30.22 -18.08
N TYR A 52 7.54 -29.45 -17.31
CA TYR A 52 7.01 -28.67 -16.20
C TYR A 52 5.93 -27.68 -16.67
N LEU A 53 6.19 -26.93 -17.75
CA LEU A 53 5.23 -25.94 -18.24
C LEU A 53 3.90 -26.58 -18.67
N ASN A 54 3.94 -27.78 -19.25
CA ASN A 54 2.74 -28.53 -19.64
C ASN A 54 1.96 -29.05 -18.42
N GLU A 55 2.66 -29.64 -17.45
CA GLU A 55 2.03 -30.19 -16.24
C GLU A 55 1.56 -29.10 -15.26
N ARG A 56 2.25 -27.95 -15.22
CA ARG A 56 1.97 -26.82 -14.33
C ARG A 56 0.53 -26.36 -14.42
N GLN A 57 -0.02 -26.27 -15.63
CA GLN A 57 -1.38 -25.77 -15.83
C GLN A 57 -2.42 -26.68 -15.16
N SER A 58 -2.28 -28.00 -15.31
CA SER A 58 -3.19 -28.96 -14.69
C SER A 58 -3.09 -28.96 -13.16
N VAL A 59 -1.87 -28.80 -12.63
CA VAL A 59 -1.66 -28.70 -11.18
C VAL A 59 -2.24 -27.40 -10.63
N LEU A 60 -2.10 -26.30 -11.37
CA LEU A 60 -2.64 -24.99 -10.97
C LEU A 60 -4.17 -25.00 -10.91
N GLU A 61 -4.84 -25.60 -11.90
CA GLU A 61 -6.30 -25.73 -11.90
C GLU A 61 -6.81 -26.54 -10.70
N LYS A 62 -6.14 -27.65 -10.38
CA LYS A 62 -6.45 -28.44 -9.17
C LYS A 62 -6.22 -27.63 -7.90
N PHE A 63 -5.11 -26.91 -7.82
CA PHE A 63 -4.78 -26.07 -6.67
C PHE A 63 -5.84 -24.99 -6.41
N ILE A 64 -6.30 -24.30 -7.45
CA ILE A 64 -7.35 -23.27 -7.36
C ILE A 64 -8.69 -23.87 -6.91
N SER A 65 -8.97 -25.13 -7.26
CA SER A 65 -10.22 -25.80 -6.86
C SER A 65 -10.29 -26.17 -5.38
N TRP A 66 -9.16 -26.12 -4.64
CA TRP A 66 -9.10 -26.46 -3.23
C TRP A 66 -9.44 -25.27 -2.33
N THR A 67 -9.79 -25.56 -1.07
CA THR A 67 -10.05 -24.51 -0.07
C THR A 67 -8.76 -23.77 0.31
N ASP A 68 -8.89 -22.55 0.85
CA ASP A 68 -7.74 -21.76 1.32
C ASP A 68 -6.86 -22.55 2.31
N GLN A 69 -7.50 -23.37 3.17
CA GLN A 69 -6.78 -24.18 4.16
C GLN A 69 -5.95 -25.29 3.50
N ASP A 70 -6.51 -25.96 2.49
CA ASP A 70 -5.84 -27.00 1.72
C ASP A 70 -4.69 -26.42 0.87
N GLN A 71 -4.92 -25.27 0.24
CA GLN A 71 -3.90 -24.56 -0.51
C GLN A 71 -2.69 -24.21 0.37
N VAL A 72 -2.94 -23.68 1.57
CA VAL A 72 -1.90 -23.33 2.53
C VAL A 72 -1.14 -24.57 3.02
N ASP A 73 -1.84 -25.67 3.32
CA ASP A 73 -1.18 -26.92 3.73
C ASP A 73 -0.33 -27.53 2.60
N PHE A 74 -0.85 -27.53 1.37
CA PHE A 74 -0.13 -28.03 0.21
C PHE A 74 1.15 -27.22 -0.06
N VAL A 75 1.07 -25.88 -0.04
CA VAL A 75 2.25 -25.01 -0.20
C VAL A 75 3.28 -25.25 0.91
N LYS A 76 2.85 -25.43 2.16
CA LYS A 76 3.77 -25.79 3.26
C LYS A 76 4.47 -27.12 2.99
N THR A 77 3.73 -28.10 2.46
CA THR A 77 4.28 -29.41 2.10
C THR A 77 5.30 -29.29 0.95
N LEU A 78 5.00 -28.47 -0.07
CA LEU A 78 5.96 -28.16 -1.14
C LEU A 78 7.24 -27.51 -0.60
N ILE A 79 7.11 -26.47 0.23
CA ILE A 79 8.26 -25.77 0.82
C ILE A 79 9.13 -26.73 1.65
N ARG A 80 8.54 -27.66 2.41
CA ARG A 80 9.29 -28.67 3.18
C ARG A 80 10.14 -29.59 2.31
N SER A 81 9.76 -29.80 1.06
CA SER A 81 10.51 -30.66 0.10
C SER A 81 11.64 -29.95 -0.65
N MET A 82 11.83 -28.65 -0.41
CA MET A 82 12.81 -27.80 -1.11
C MET A 82 14.10 -27.59 -0.31
N CYS A 83 15.17 -27.18 -1.00
CA CYS A 83 16.44 -26.82 -0.36
C CYS A 83 16.48 -25.36 0.14
N HIS A 84 17.51 -25.03 0.92
CA HIS A 84 17.67 -23.70 1.51
C HIS A 84 17.74 -22.57 0.47
N ASP A 85 18.43 -22.79 -0.66
CA ASP A 85 18.53 -21.81 -1.73
C ASP A 85 17.17 -21.52 -2.38
N GLN A 86 16.32 -22.54 -2.54
CA GLN A 86 14.96 -22.39 -3.03
C GLN A 86 14.08 -21.63 -2.02
N HIS A 87 14.24 -21.88 -0.72
CA HIS A 87 13.56 -21.12 0.32
C HIS A 87 13.92 -19.64 0.26
N GLY A 88 15.20 -19.31 0.04
CA GLY A 88 15.65 -17.93 -0.13
C GLY A 88 15.00 -17.23 -1.33
N GLN A 89 14.85 -17.94 -2.45
CA GLN A 89 14.17 -17.42 -3.64
C GLN A 89 12.66 -17.18 -3.39
N ILE A 90 11.99 -18.11 -2.70
CA ILE A 90 10.58 -17.97 -2.33
C ILE A 90 10.39 -16.81 -1.34
N ASP A 91 11.26 -16.68 -0.32
CA ASP A 91 11.22 -15.57 0.64
C ASP A 91 11.39 -14.21 -0.07
N ALA A 92 12.34 -14.11 -1.00
CA ALA A 92 12.53 -12.90 -1.81
C ALA A 92 11.31 -12.58 -2.70
N PHE A 93 10.60 -13.59 -3.19
CA PHE A 93 9.37 -13.43 -3.96
C PHE A 93 8.17 -13.02 -3.08
N LEU A 94 8.04 -13.59 -1.88
CA LEU A 94 6.95 -13.32 -0.94
C LEU A 94 7.10 -11.95 -0.25
N LYS A 95 8.33 -11.53 0.08
CA LYS A 95 8.60 -10.25 0.76
C LYS A 95 7.86 -9.04 0.17
N PRO A 96 7.93 -8.75 -1.15
CA PRO A 96 7.19 -7.61 -1.72
C PRO A 96 5.67 -7.78 -1.67
N ILE A 97 5.15 -9.01 -1.66
CA ILE A 97 3.71 -9.31 -1.57
C ILE A 97 3.20 -9.12 -0.14
N LEU A 98 4.02 -9.49 0.86
CA LEU A 98 3.65 -9.47 2.27
C LEU A 98 4.01 -8.15 2.97
N GLN A 99 4.96 -7.39 2.45
CA GLN A 99 5.39 -6.13 3.03
C GLN A 99 4.59 -4.97 2.43
N ARG A 100 3.87 -4.25 3.30
CA ARG A 100 3.13 -3.06 2.90
C ARG A 100 3.92 -1.80 3.25
N ASP A 101 4.14 -0.92 2.27
CA ASP A 101 4.70 0.40 2.52
C ASP A 101 3.64 1.31 3.18
N PHE A 102 3.49 1.18 4.49
CA PHE A 102 2.50 1.95 5.26
C PHE A 102 2.61 3.45 5.01
N ILE A 103 3.83 4.00 4.89
CA ILE A 103 4.02 5.45 4.71
C ILE A 103 3.57 5.90 3.32
N ALA A 104 3.78 5.08 2.28
CA ALA A 104 3.27 5.37 0.94
C ALA A 104 1.74 5.22 0.82
N PHE A 105 1.13 4.30 1.59
CA PHE A 105 -0.32 4.05 1.56
C PHE A 105 -1.14 4.95 2.50
N LEU A 106 -0.52 5.57 3.49
CA LEU A 106 -1.21 6.48 4.40
C LEU A 106 -1.50 7.83 3.74
N PRO A 107 -2.64 8.49 4.07
CA PRO A 107 -2.82 9.90 3.78
C PRO A 107 -1.65 10.73 4.27
N ASP A 108 -1.25 11.70 3.46
CA ASP A 108 -0.07 12.56 3.65
C ASP A 108 0.07 13.10 5.09
N ARG A 109 -1.05 13.49 5.74
CA ARG A 109 -1.06 13.99 7.13
C ARG A 109 -0.68 12.91 8.15
N LEU A 110 -1.19 11.68 7.98
CA LEU A 110 -0.91 10.56 8.87
C LEU A 110 0.52 10.04 8.69
N ALA A 111 0.99 9.96 7.44
CA ALA A 111 2.37 9.60 7.14
C ALA A 111 3.36 10.57 7.83
N ARG A 112 3.13 11.89 7.70
CA ARG A 112 3.92 12.90 8.41
C ARG A 112 3.84 12.78 9.93
N TYR A 113 2.66 12.48 10.47
CA TYR A 113 2.47 12.31 11.91
C TYR A 113 3.31 11.13 12.44
N VAL A 114 3.23 9.97 11.79
CA VAL A 114 4.03 8.79 12.16
C VAL A 114 5.52 9.09 12.10
N LEU A 115 6.00 9.68 11.00
CA LEU A 115 7.42 10.01 10.82
C LEU A 115 7.92 11.11 11.79
N SER A 116 7.03 11.91 12.37
CA SER A 116 7.42 12.97 13.32
C SER A 116 7.92 12.44 14.67
N PHE A 117 7.66 11.16 14.98
CA PHE A 117 8.15 10.52 16.20
C PHE A 117 9.61 10.06 16.11
N LEU A 118 10.19 10.03 14.90
CA LEU A 118 11.55 9.56 14.67
C LEU A 118 12.60 10.52 15.25
N ASP A 119 13.73 9.96 15.68
CA ASP A 119 14.93 10.74 15.97
C ASP A 119 15.72 11.05 14.69
N ALA A 120 16.81 11.81 14.83
CA ALA A 120 17.64 12.20 13.69
C ALA A 120 18.20 11.00 12.91
N ARG A 121 18.57 9.91 13.60
CA ARG A 121 19.14 8.72 12.98
C ARG A 121 18.10 8.02 12.12
N TRP A 122 16.92 7.77 12.70
CA TRP A 122 15.84 7.05 12.02
C TRP A 122 15.17 7.91 10.94
N LEU A 123 15.09 9.23 11.11
CA LEU A 123 14.59 10.14 10.10
C LEU A 123 15.53 10.19 8.87
N ASN A 124 16.84 10.19 9.07
CA ASN A 124 17.83 10.09 7.99
C ASN A 124 17.75 8.75 7.23
N SER A 125 17.57 7.64 7.94
CA SER A 125 17.34 6.34 7.30
C SER A 125 16.06 6.34 6.49
N SER A 126 14.98 6.92 7.03
CA SER A 126 13.67 7.03 6.38
C SER A 126 13.72 7.80 5.06
N GLU A 127 14.57 8.83 4.95
CA GLU A 127 14.75 9.62 3.72
C GLU A 127 15.42 8.85 2.57
N LYS A 128 16.06 7.71 2.89
CA LYS A 128 16.75 6.83 1.94
C LYS A 128 15.90 5.64 1.49
N VAL A 129 14.72 5.45 2.08
CA VAL A 129 13.82 4.33 1.75
C VAL A 129 13.28 4.46 0.32
N SER A 130 12.73 5.62 -0.03
CA SER A 130 12.23 5.87 -1.39
C SER A 130 12.05 7.37 -1.68
N ARG A 131 11.80 7.72 -2.94
CA ARG A 131 11.48 9.10 -3.35
C ARG A 131 10.20 9.61 -2.66
N THR A 132 9.22 8.73 -2.45
CA THR A 132 7.95 9.05 -1.78
C THR A 132 8.18 9.43 -0.33
N TRP A 133 8.94 8.61 0.41
CA TRP A 133 9.29 8.89 1.81
C TRP A 133 10.05 10.21 1.95
N ARG A 134 11.05 10.44 1.08
CA ARG A 134 11.79 11.71 1.03
C ARG A 134 10.88 12.91 0.80
N ARG A 135 9.92 12.82 -0.13
CA ARG A 135 8.93 13.87 -0.40
C ARG A 135 8.06 14.16 0.83
N ILE A 136 7.60 13.14 1.54
CA ILE A 136 6.76 13.29 2.74
C ILE A 136 7.55 14.00 3.86
N ILE A 137 8.82 13.60 4.06
CA ILE A 137 9.73 14.20 5.05
C ILE A 137 10.00 15.68 4.72
N SER A 138 10.31 16.00 3.46
CA SER A 138 10.65 17.35 3.02
C SER A 138 9.43 18.28 3.07
N HIS A 139 8.29 17.88 2.49
CA HIS A 139 7.05 18.66 2.52
C HIS A 139 6.51 18.83 3.94
N GLY A 140 6.68 17.81 4.79
CA GLY A 140 6.33 17.86 6.20
C GLY A 140 7.26 18.71 7.06
N LYS A 141 8.39 19.18 6.50
CA LYS A 141 9.44 19.92 7.20
C LYS A 141 9.89 19.18 8.48
N LEU A 142 9.98 17.84 8.43
CA LEU A 142 10.18 17.04 9.64
C LEU A 142 11.53 17.30 10.30
N TRP A 143 12.58 17.58 9.51
CA TRP A 143 13.87 18.01 10.04
C TRP A 143 13.80 19.32 10.84
N ARG A 144 13.05 20.32 10.35
CA ARG A 144 12.83 21.56 11.08
C ARG A 144 12.08 21.31 12.39
N ARG A 145 10.99 20.53 12.34
CA ARG A 145 10.20 20.18 13.52
C ARG A 145 11.01 19.40 14.55
N LEU A 146 11.89 18.52 14.10
CA LEU A 146 12.81 17.78 14.96
C LEU A 146 13.76 18.74 15.70
N ILE A 147 14.35 19.71 14.99
CA ILE A 147 15.22 20.72 15.59
C ILE A 147 14.43 21.58 16.59
N GLU A 148 13.25 22.09 16.19
CA GLU A 148 12.37 22.90 17.05
C GLU A 148 12.00 22.15 18.34
N ARG A 149 11.63 20.87 18.23
CA ARG A 149 11.36 20.00 19.38
C ARG A 149 12.58 19.90 20.28
N ASN A 150 13.76 19.61 19.72
CA ASN A 150 14.98 19.47 20.51
C ASN A 150 15.36 20.78 21.22
N VAL A 151 15.18 21.93 20.56
CA VAL A 151 15.41 23.26 21.16
C VAL A 151 14.46 23.53 22.33
N GLN A 152 13.21 23.07 22.24
CA GLN A 152 12.24 23.21 23.33
C GLN A 152 12.54 22.28 24.51
N THR A 153 13.06 21.09 24.26
CA THR A 153 13.25 20.06 25.29
C THR A 153 14.66 20.01 25.89
N ASP A 154 15.68 20.44 25.16
CA ASP A 154 17.09 20.32 25.55
C ASP A 154 17.75 21.72 25.70
N PRO A 155 18.16 22.11 26.91
CA PRO A 155 18.83 23.40 27.18
C PRO A 155 20.11 23.61 26.37
N VAL A 156 20.83 22.54 26.01
CA VAL A 156 22.04 22.63 25.19
C VAL A 156 21.69 23.10 23.78
N TRP A 157 20.65 22.52 23.18
CA TRP A 157 20.17 22.93 21.87
C TRP A 157 19.70 24.38 21.87
N LYS A 158 18.95 24.77 22.91
CA LYS A 158 18.53 26.17 23.10
C LYS A 158 19.72 27.13 23.16
N GLY A 159 20.72 26.82 23.99
CA GLY A 159 21.92 27.64 24.12
C GLY A 159 22.75 27.73 22.84
N VAL A 160 22.75 26.68 22.01
CA VAL A 160 23.42 26.70 20.69
C VAL A 160 22.69 27.61 19.71
N VAL A 161 21.36 27.52 19.66
CA VAL A 161 20.53 28.34 18.76
C VAL A 161 20.64 29.82 19.13
N ASP A 162 20.50 30.16 20.40
CA ASP A 162 20.58 31.55 20.90
C ASP A 162 21.95 32.19 20.59
N LYS A 163 23.04 31.42 20.71
CA LYS A 163 24.41 31.90 20.43
C LYS A 163 24.72 32.04 18.95
N ARG A 164 24.13 31.20 18.09
CA ARG A 164 24.41 31.17 16.64
C ARG A 164 23.42 32.00 15.82
N GLY A 165 22.31 32.43 16.40
CA GLY A 165 21.28 33.21 15.72
C GLY A 165 20.57 32.42 14.61
N TRP A 166 20.36 31.12 14.83
CA TRP A 166 19.73 30.19 13.88
C TRP A 166 18.21 30.09 14.06
#